data_AF-A0A7L2TVX8-F1
#
_entry.id   AF-A0A7L2TVX8-F1
#
_cell.length_a   1.000
_cell.length_b   1.000
_cell.length_c   1.000
_cell.angle_alpha   90.00
_cell.angle_beta   90.00
_cell.angle_gamma   90.00
#
_symmetry.space_group_name_H-M   'P 1'
#
loop_
_entity.id
_entity.type
_entity.pdbx_description
1 polymer ?
#
loop_
_entity_poly.entity_id
_entity_poly.type
_entity_poly.pdbx_seq_one_letter_code
_entity_poly.pdbx_strand_id
1 'polypeptide(L)'
;EVWSCWIELLQYLDLETAWLNNLEEKVQMTGNLPDKLDAVNDALESLESVLRHPADNRTQIRELGQTLIDGGILDDIISEKLEAFNARYEELSHLAVSRQIALEQQLQTMRETDHMLQVLQESLGDLDRQLTSYLTDRIDAFQMPQEAQ
;
A
#
# COMPACT_ATOMS: atom_id res chain seq x y z
N GLU A 1 1.46 32.50 -29.91
CA GLU A 1 0.50 32.05 -28.88
C GLU A 1 0.34 30.54 -28.89
N VAL A 2 -0.12 29.91 -29.99
CA VAL A 2 -0.26 28.44 -30.10
C VAL A 2 1.02 27.64 -29.78
N TRP A 3 2.18 28.10 -30.27
CA TRP A 3 3.47 27.46 -29.96
C TRP A 3 3.83 27.47 -28.47
N SER A 4 3.41 28.49 -27.73
CA SER A 4 3.65 28.58 -26.28
C SER A 4 2.81 27.57 -25.51
N CYS A 5 1.52 27.45 -25.87
CA CYS A 5 0.62 26.45 -25.28
C CYS A 5 1.07 25.02 -25.57
N TRP A 6 1.65 24.76 -26.75
CA TRP A 6 2.21 23.46 -27.10
C TRP A 6 3.43 23.10 -26.23
N ILE A 7 4.35 24.05 -26.04
CA ILE A 7 5.53 23.83 -25.17
C ILE A 7 5.10 23.59 -23.73
N GLU A 8 4.11 24.35 -23.25
CA GLU A 8 3.57 24.20 -21.91
C GLU A 8 2.88 22.84 -21.71
N LEU A 9 2.07 22.38 -22.69
CA LEU A 9 1.49 21.04 -22.68
C LEU A 9 2.56 19.95 -22.60
N LEU A 10 3.63 20.07 -23.39
CA LEU A 10 4.74 19.11 -23.37
C LEU A 10 5.44 19.08 -21.99
N GLN A 11 5.64 20.23 -21.36
CA GLN A 11 6.24 20.29 -20.02
C GLN A 11 5.37 19.60 -18.96
N TYR A 12 4.05 19.83 -19.00
CA TYR A 12 3.15 19.13 -18.08
C TYR A 12 3.11 17.62 -18.35
N LEU A 13 3.09 17.21 -19.62
CA LEU A 13 3.14 15.79 -19.99
C LEU A 13 4.44 15.13 -19.55
N ASP A 14 5.58 15.80 -19.65
CA ASP A 14 6.87 15.27 -19.20
C ASP A 14 6.89 15.11 -17.66
N LEU A 15 6.35 16.10 -16.93
CA LEU A 15 6.25 16.06 -15.47
C LEU A 15 5.36 14.88 -15.01
N GLU A 16 4.18 14.74 -15.62
CA GLU A 16 3.26 13.65 -15.32
C GLU A 16 3.80 12.29 -15.75
N THR A 17 4.52 12.23 -16.88
CA THR A 17 5.18 10.98 -17.31
C THR A 17 6.27 10.57 -16.33
N ALA A 18 7.04 11.52 -15.80
CA ALA A 18 8.03 11.24 -14.76
C ALA A 18 7.36 10.76 -13.46
N TRP A 19 6.22 11.34 -13.09
CA TRP A 19 5.43 10.87 -11.95
C TRP A 19 4.87 9.45 -12.18
N LEU A 20 4.31 9.16 -13.36
CA LEU A 20 3.84 7.82 -13.72
C LEU A 20 4.98 6.80 -13.66
N ASN A 21 6.17 7.12 -14.17
CA ASN A 21 7.33 6.24 -14.08
C ASN A 21 7.70 5.95 -12.61
N ASN A 22 7.62 6.95 -11.73
CA ASN A 22 7.88 6.77 -10.31
C ASN A 22 6.80 5.90 -9.64
N LEU A 23 5.52 6.12 -9.96
CA LEU A 23 4.42 5.29 -9.47
C LEU A 23 4.61 3.82 -9.89
N GLU A 24 4.98 3.59 -11.15
CA GLU A 24 5.26 2.27 -11.70
C GLU A 24 6.39 1.57 -10.95
N GLU A 25 7.49 2.28 -10.70
CA GLU A 25 8.60 1.77 -9.91
C GLU A 25 8.16 1.37 -8.49
N LYS A 26 7.38 2.21 -7.81
CA LYS A 26 6.86 1.90 -6.47
C LYS A 26 5.96 0.67 -6.47
N VAL A 27 5.05 0.56 -7.43
CA VAL A 27 4.19 -0.61 -7.58
C VAL A 27 5.03 -1.87 -7.80
N GLN A 28 6.05 -1.82 -8.65
CA GLN A 28 6.94 -2.97 -8.88
C GLN A 28 7.73 -3.35 -7.62
N MET A 29 8.26 -2.38 -6.88
CA MET A 29 9.00 -2.64 -5.63
C MET A 29 8.14 -3.36 -4.59
N THR A 30 6.83 -3.07 -4.57
CA THR A 30 5.93 -3.77 -3.64
C THR A 30 5.75 -5.25 -4.00
N GLY A 31 6.03 -5.69 -5.23
CA GLY A 31 5.86 -7.07 -5.67
C GLY A 31 6.81 -8.09 -5.04
N ASN A 32 7.97 -7.63 -4.53
CA ASN A 32 9.04 -8.48 -3.99
C ASN A 32 9.27 -8.25 -2.48
N LEU A 33 8.21 -8.02 -1.72
CA LEU A 33 8.36 -7.70 -0.31
C LEU A 33 8.67 -8.94 0.53
N PRO A 34 9.62 -8.85 1.48
CA PRO A 34 9.81 -9.87 2.48
C PRO A 34 8.57 -9.95 3.37
N ASP A 35 8.29 -11.14 3.91
CA ASP A 35 7.13 -11.41 4.79
C ASP A 35 7.37 -10.84 6.19
N LYS A 36 7.49 -9.51 6.27
CA LYS A 36 7.73 -8.73 7.47
C LYS A 36 6.74 -7.57 7.50
N LEU A 37 6.09 -7.39 8.65
CA LEU A 37 5.08 -6.38 8.85
C LEU A 37 5.60 -4.96 8.54
N ASP A 38 6.81 -4.64 9.00
CA ASP A 38 7.45 -3.34 8.73
C ASP A 38 7.69 -3.11 7.24
N ALA A 39 8.13 -4.14 6.50
CA ALA A 39 8.40 -4.02 5.08
C ALA A 39 7.13 -3.77 4.25
N VAL A 40 6.03 -4.43 4.63
CA VAL A 40 4.71 -4.20 4.01
C VAL A 40 4.21 -2.79 4.32
N ASN A 41 4.39 -2.32 5.57
CA ASN A 41 3.97 -0.99 5.98
C ASN A 41 4.77 0.11 5.28
N ASP A 42 6.11 0.00 5.23
CA ASP A 42 6.99 0.96 4.54
C ASP A 42 6.66 1.04 3.04
N ALA A 43 6.35 -0.10 2.41
CA ALA A 43 5.97 -0.15 1.01
C ALA A 43 4.61 0.50 0.76
N LEU A 44 3.65 0.29 1.66
CA LEU A 44 2.34 0.92 1.61
C LEU A 44 2.46 2.44 1.75
N GLU A 45 3.17 2.93 2.77
CA GLU A 45 3.41 4.37 2.97
C GLU A 45 4.12 5.00 1.76
N SER A 46 5.11 4.30 1.19
CA SER A 46 5.79 4.78 0.00
C SER A 46 4.85 4.86 -1.21
N LEU A 47 3.93 3.90 -1.40
CA LEU A 47 2.98 3.91 -2.51
C LEU A 47 1.93 5.02 -2.32
N GLU A 48 1.40 5.16 -1.11
CA GLU A 48 0.45 6.23 -0.75
C GLU A 48 1.04 7.63 -0.94
N SER A 49 2.33 7.81 -0.64
CA SER A 49 3.00 9.09 -0.81
C SER A 49 2.99 9.56 -2.26
N VAL A 50 3.15 8.64 -3.22
CA VAL A 50 3.16 8.93 -4.66
C VAL A 50 1.74 9.09 -5.18
N LEU A 51 0.77 8.32 -4.65
CA LEU A 51 -0.65 8.43 -4.98
C LEU A 51 -1.28 9.77 -4.57
N ARG A 52 -0.69 10.50 -3.62
CA ARG A 52 -1.08 11.89 -3.29
C ARG A 52 -0.58 12.87 -4.36
N HIS A 53 -0.97 12.64 -5.60
CA HIS A 53 -0.64 13.49 -6.72
C HIS A 53 -1.38 14.85 -6.62
N PRO A 54 -0.74 15.99 -6.90
CA PRO A 54 -1.44 17.27 -7.01
C PRO A 54 -2.41 17.24 -8.19
N ALA A 55 -3.71 17.36 -7.91
CA ALA A 55 -4.78 17.22 -8.91
C ALA A 55 -4.73 18.24 -10.07
N ASP A 56 -3.87 19.26 -9.97
CA ASP A 56 -3.84 20.41 -10.86
C ASP A 56 -3.21 20.10 -12.23
N ASN A 57 -2.16 19.27 -12.31
CA ASN A 57 -1.42 19.05 -13.56
C ASN A 57 -2.28 18.37 -14.63
N ARG A 58 -3.07 17.34 -14.27
CA ARG A 58 -4.01 16.69 -15.19
C ARG A 58 -5.07 17.63 -15.75
N THR A 59 -5.55 18.56 -14.91
CA THR A 59 -6.51 19.57 -15.34
C THR A 59 -5.87 20.50 -16.38
N GLN A 60 -4.64 20.94 -16.12
CA GLN A 60 -3.87 21.78 -17.06
C GLN A 60 -3.58 21.08 -18.40
N ILE A 61 -3.18 19.81 -18.38
CA ILE A 61 -2.95 19.01 -19.60
C ILE A 61 -4.22 18.96 -20.45
N ARG A 62 -5.38 18.72 -19.83
CA ARG A 62 -6.66 18.66 -20.53
C ARG A 62 -7.07 20.01 -21.12
N GLU A 63 -6.93 21.09 -20.34
CA GLU A 63 -7.29 22.45 -20.77
C GLU A 63 -6.40 22.93 -21.93
N LEU A 64 -5.09 22.74 -21.81
CA LEU A 64 -4.12 23.06 -22.88
C LEU A 64 -4.33 22.19 -24.11
N GLY A 65 -4.58 20.90 -23.93
CA GLY A 65 -4.93 19.97 -25.01
C GLY A 65 -6.15 20.45 -25.81
N GLN A 66 -7.24 20.78 -25.11
CA GLN A 66 -8.47 21.27 -25.76
C GLN A 66 -8.23 22.60 -26.47
N THR A 67 -7.50 23.52 -25.85
CA THR A 67 -7.20 24.83 -26.45
C THR A 67 -6.42 24.71 -27.76
N LEU A 68 -5.49 23.75 -27.84
CA LEU A 68 -4.71 23.51 -29.05
C LEU A 68 -5.53 22.82 -30.15
N ILE A 69 -6.40 21.86 -29.78
CA ILE A 69 -7.33 21.21 -30.70
C ILE A 69 -8.31 22.23 -31.29
N ASP A 70 -8.90 23.08 -30.45
CA ASP A 70 -9.81 24.15 -30.86
C ASP A 70 -9.10 25.20 -31.76
N GLY A 71 -7.78 25.31 -31.62
CA GLY A 71 -6.92 26.11 -32.49
C GLY A 71 -6.69 25.53 -33.89
N GLY A 72 -7.15 24.30 -34.16
CA GLY A 72 -7.13 23.66 -35.47
C GLY A 72 -5.73 23.27 -35.98
N ILE A 73 -4.75 23.16 -35.08
CA ILE A 73 -3.35 22.83 -35.42
C ILE A 73 -2.96 21.56 -34.67
N LEU A 74 -2.52 20.53 -35.40
CA LEU A 74 -2.00 19.27 -34.85
C LEU A 74 -3.03 18.49 -34.00
N ASP A 75 -4.32 18.64 -34.29
CA ASP A 75 -5.43 17.97 -33.59
C ASP A 75 -5.24 16.45 -33.50
N ASP A 76 -4.92 15.79 -34.62
CA ASP A 76 -4.67 14.35 -34.65
C ASP A 76 -3.49 13.95 -33.76
N ILE A 77 -2.38 14.68 -33.82
CA ILE A 77 -1.15 14.38 -33.08
C ILE A 77 -1.31 14.64 -31.58
N ILE A 78 -2.05 15.71 -31.23
CA ILE A 78 -2.34 16.05 -29.83
C ILE A 78 -3.30 15.03 -29.24
N SER A 79 -4.36 14.68 -29.97
CA SER A 79 -5.34 13.69 -29.54
C SER A 79 -4.68 12.32 -29.32
N GLU A 80 -3.87 11.84 -30.27
CA GLU A 80 -3.14 10.56 -30.14
C GLU A 80 -2.21 10.57 -28.92
N LYS A 81 -1.45 11.66 -28.72
CA LYS A 81 -0.55 11.80 -27.57
C LYS A 81 -1.30 11.80 -26.24
N LEU A 82 -2.41 12.53 -26.16
CA LEU A 82 -3.24 12.59 -24.96
C LEU A 82 -3.94 11.27 -24.67
N GLU A 83 -4.43 10.58 -25.70
CA GLU A 83 -5.03 9.24 -25.57
C GLU A 83 -4.02 8.23 -25.03
N ALA A 84 -2.80 8.18 -25.60
CA ALA A 84 -1.75 7.30 -25.13
C ALA A 84 -1.35 7.59 -23.68
N PHE A 85 -1.23 8.87 -23.32
CA PHE A 85 -0.96 9.30 -21.95
C PHE A 85 -2.08 8.90 -20.98
N ASN A 86 -3.34 9.17 -21.35
CA ASN A 86 -4.50 8.87 -20.52
C ASN A 86 -4.68 7.36 -20.31
N ALA A 87 -4.50 6.56 -21.37
CA ALA A 87 -4.59 5.10 -21.27
C ALA A 87 -3.55 4.55 -20.28
N ARG A 88 -2.28 5.00 -20.40
CA ARG A 88 -1.22 4.60 -19.47
C ARG A 88 -1.51 5.06 -18.04
N TYR A 89 -2.00 6.28 -17.89
CA TYR A 89 -2.36 6.83 -16.58
C TYR A 89 -3.45 5.99 -15.91
N GLU A 90 -4.53 5.67 -16.63
CA GLU A 90 -5.64 4.89 -16.10
C GLU A 90 -5.19 3.48 -15.71
N GLU A 91 -4.46 2.79 -16.58
CA GLU A 91 -3.92 1.46 -16.31
C GLU A 91 -3.07 1.46 -15.03
N LEU A 92 -2.12 2.39 -14.95
CA LEU A 92 -1.19 2.44 -13.82
C LEU A 92 -1.87 2.88 -12.52
N SER A 93 -2.81 3.83 -12.60
CA SER A 93 -3.60 4.26 -11.45
C SER A 93 -4.44 3.10 -10.89
N HIS A 94 -5.11 2.34 -11.76
CA HIS A 94 -5.84 1.15 -11.36
C HIS A 94 -4.93 0.09 -10.73
N LEU A 95 -3.77 -0.16 -11.32
CA LEU A 95 -2.80 -1.10 -10.78
C LEU A 95 -2.30 -0.67 -9.39
N ALA A 96 -1.98 0.62 -9.23
CA ALA A 96 -1.50 1.17 -7.97
C ALA A 96 -2.55 1.08 -6.87
N VAL A 97 -3.81 1.45 -7.14
CA VAL A 97 -4.91 1.34 -6.17
C VAL A 97 -5.17 -0.12 -5.82
N SER A 98 -5.21 -1.03 -6.81
CA SER A 98 -5.38 -2.46 -6.55
C SER A 98 -4.24 -3.00 -5.69
N ARG A 99 -3.01 -2.51 -5.91
CA ARG A 99 -1.85 -2.94 -5.13
C ARG A 99 -1.89 -2.40 -3.70
N GLN A 100 -2.30 -1.14 -3.51
CA GLN A 100 -2.51 -0.55 -2.19
C GLN A 100 -3.49 -1.38 -1.37
N ILE A 101 -4.67 -1.70 -1.92
CA ILE A 101 -5.68 -2.52 -1.26
C ILE A 101 -5.13 -3.90 -0.88
N ALA A 102 -4.35 -4.53 -1.76
CA ALA A 102 -3.76 -5.83 -1.47
C ALA A 102 -2.76 -5.78 -0.31
N LEU A 103 -1.94 -4.72 -0.24
CA LEU A 103 -0.97 -4.52 0.85
C LEU A 103 -1.69 -4.24 2.18
N GLU A 104 -2.74 -3.43 2.18
CA GLU A 104 -3.57 -3.17 3.37
C GLU A 104 -4.20 -4.47 3.91
N GLN A 105 -4.75 -5.30 3.03
CA GLN A 105 -5.33 -6.59 3.39
C GLN A 105 -4.26 -7.55 3.94
N GLN A 106 -3.08 -7.60 3.31
CA GLN A 106 -1.95 -8.39 3.80
C GLN A 106 -1.55 -7.92 5.20
N LEU A 107 -1.39 -6.63 5.42
CA LEU A 107 -1.01 -6.04 6.70
C LEU A 107 -2.03 -6.37 7.80
N GLN A 108 -3.32 -6.25 7.49
CA GLN A 108 -4.40 -6.59 8.41
C GLN A 108 -4.36 -8.08 8.79
N THR A 109 -4.20 -8.95 7.80
CA THR A 109 -4.11 -10.40 8.04
C THR A 109 -2.91 -10.74 8.92
N MET A 110 -1.74 -10.15 8.67
CA MET A 110 -0.55 -10.36 9.50
C MET A 110 -0.81 -9.95 10.96
N ARG A 111 -1.42 -8.78 11.19
CA ARG A 111 -1.78 -8.31 12.54
C ARG A 111 -2.75 -9.25 13.26
N GLU A 112 -3.76 -9.75 12.55
CA GLU A 112 -4.72 -10.70 13.12
C GLU A 112 -4.05 -12.03 13.49
N THR A 113 -3.17 -12.54 12.64
CA THR A 113 -2.43 -13.78 12.92
C THR A 113 -1.50 -13.64 14.12
N ASP A 114 -0.79 -12.51 14.23
CA ASP A 114 0.11 -12.24 15.37
C ASP A 114 -0.68 -12.11 16.67
N HIS A 115 -1.80 -11.39 16.64
CA HIS A 115 -2.68 -11.26 17.80
C HIS A 115 -3.25 -12.62 18.26
N MET A 116 -3.70 -13.46 17.33
CA MET A 116 -4.17 -14.81 17.65
C MET A 116 -3.07 -15.66 18.29
N LEU A 117 -1.85 -15.59 17.76
CA LEU A 117 -0.71 -16.31 18.33
C LEU A 117 -0.39 -15.84 19.75
N GLN A 118 -0.46 -14.53 20.01
CA GLN A 118 -0.27 -13.99 21.35
C GLN A 118 -1.32 -14.52 22.34
N VAL A 119 -2.60 -14.49 21.96
CA VAL A 119 -3.69 -15.02 22.80
C VAL A 119 -3.51 -16.52 23.09
N LEU A 120 -3.09 -17.29 22.09
CA LEU A 120 -2.78 -18.72 22.29
C LEU A 120 -1.60 -18.92 23.25
N GLN A 121 -0.53 -18.14 23.13
CA GLN A 121 0.61 -18.20 24.04
C GLN A 121 0.22 -17.87 25.48
N GLU A 122 -0.60 -16.83 25.69
CA GLU A 122 -1.13 -16.47 27.01
C GLU A 122 -1.97 -17.62 27.60
N SER A 123 -2.87 -18.20 26.81
CA SER A 123 -3.69 -19.35 27.25
C SER A 123 -2.88 -20.58 27.62
N LEU A 124 -1.80 -20.86 26.88
CA LEU A 124 -0.89 -21.96 27.17
C LEU A 124 -0.10 -21.68 28.45
N GLY A 125 0.34 -20.45 28.66
CA GLY A 125 1.02 -20.02 29.89
C GLY A 125 0.13 -20.14 31.13
N ASP A 126 -1.14 -19.74 31.02
CA ASP A 126 -2.10 -19.89 32.11
C ASP A 126 -2.37 -21.36 32.44
N LEU A 127 -2.50 -22.21 31.41
CA LEU A 127 -2.70 -23.64 31.58
C LEU A 127 -1.49 -24.32 32.24
N ASP A 128 -0.27 -23.97 31.82
CA ASP A 128 0.97 -24.44 32.42
C ASP A 128 1.08 -24.04 33.91
N ARG A 129 0.73 -22.78 34.22
CA ARG A 129 0.71 -22.28 35.60
C ARG A 129 -0.33 -23.00 36.45
N GLN A 130 -1.51 -23.26 35.91
CA GLN A 130 -2.55 -24.04 36.60
C GLN A 130 -2.08 -25.47 36.87
N LEU A 131 -1.53 -26.15 35.86
CA LEU A 131 -1.00 -27.51 36.03
C LEU A 131 0.11 -27.56 37.09
N THR A 132 1.02 -26.59 37.08
CA THR A 132 2.10 -26.47 38.06
C THR A 132 1.56 -26.26 39.47
N SER A 133 0.56 -25.40 39.66
CA SER A 133 -0.12 -25.22 40.95
C SER A 133 -0.76 -26.53 41.39
N TYR A 134 -1.57 -27.16 40.54
CA TYR A 134 -2.24 -28.41 40.85
C TYR A 134 -1.27 -29.53 41.24
N LEU A 135 -0.13 -29.65 40.55
CA LEU A 135 0.89 -30.63 40.90
C LEU A 135 1.54 -30.31 42.25
N THR A 136 1.85 -29.04 42.53
CA THR A 136 2.47 -28.59 43.78
C THR A 136 1.53 -28.81 44.96
N ASP A 137 0.27 -28.38 44.84
CA ASP A 137 -0.76 -28.55 45.88
C ASP A 137 -0.98 -30.03 46.22
N ARG A 138 -0.91 -30.91 45.20
CA ARG A 138 -1.03 -32.36 45.41
C ARG A 138 0.18 -32.97 46.09
N ILE A 139 1.38 -32.46 45.81
CA ILE A 139 2.62 -32.89 46.49
C ILE A 139 2.57 -32.46 47.95
N ASP A 140 2.18 -31.22 48.23
CA ASP A 140 2.07 -30.69 49.60
C ASP A 140 1.01 -31.47 50.41
N ALA A 141 -0.13 -31.81 49.82
CA ALA A 141 -1.16 -32.63 50.46
C ALA A 141 -0.67 -34.05 50.81
N PHE A 142 0.28 -34.60 50.04
CA PHE A 142 0.89 -35.90 50.32
C PHE A 142 2.02 -35.83 51.36
N GLN A 143 2.62 -34.64 51.57
CA GLN A 143 3.70 -34.43 52.54
C GLN A 143 3.21 -34.00 53.92
N MET A 144 1.91 -33.74 54.10
CA MET A 144 1.33 -33.47 55.42
C MET A 144 1.56 -34.67 56.35
N PRO A 145 2.33 -34.54 57.44
CA PRO A 145 2.49 -35.63 58.39
C PRO A 145 1.13 -35.92 59.00
N GLN A 146 0.72 -37.19 58.97
CA GLN A 146 -0.40 -37.63 59.80
C GLN A 146 0.02 -37.41 61.26
N GLU A 147 -0.39 -36.27 61.84
CA GLU A 147 -0.46 -36.10 63.28
C GLU A 147 -1.54 -37.06 63.78
N ALA A 148 -1.14 -38.32 63.93
CA ALA A 148 -1.89 -39.34 64.63
C ALA A 148 -1.96 -38.97 66.11
N GLN A 149 -3.19 -38.97 66.61
CA GLN A 149 -3.68 -38.65 67.96
C GLN A 149 -2.88 -39.27 69.10
#